data_AF-A0A4V1Z9B2-F1
#
_entry.id   AF-A0A4V1Z9B2-F1
#
_cell.length_a   1.000
_cell.length_b   1.000
_cell.length_c   1.000
_cell.angle_alpha   90.00
_cell.angle_beta   90.00
_cell.angle_gamma   90.00
#
_symmetry.space_group_name_H-M   'P 1'
#
loop_
_entity.id
_entity.type
_entity.pdbx_description
1 polymer ?
#
loop_
_entity_poly.entity_id
_entity_poly.type
_entity_poly.pdbx_seq_one_letter_code
_entity_poly.pdbx_strand_id
1 'polypeptide(L)'
;MKNLAIAISTILLSGAVYAGNTADVELVNADDNTVNIFQMSPALGNDADVLIKNSDDNNVDVYQMGRHNDAVVRARNNSDDNDLFIGQQGRHNEAVVKARRHSDDNNLAVEQQGRRNFGKIEAYDSDDNMALIDQDGRHNDALIDMDYSDGNMVNTIEQDGRRNDAAIYLDGADDNASNTIVQDGRRNDATIGIYGGSNNDSLAIVQDGRRNDSTISVYGGSGNTALTDIDGHDNETYTAFYGGASDNDTEILLENGALENTVYAVVVGGNDNEVDVLIDASHDNFAMVNQWGSDSDATISLVNDSNSNFIMVNQTNNDSATVMADNSSGNGVFITQF
;
A
#
# COMPACT_ATOMS: atom_id res chain seq x y z
N MET A 1 -35.60 -15.61 -3.75
CA MET A 1 -35.15 -16.55 -2.69
C MET A 1 -34.14 -17.49 -3.34
N LYS A 2 -33.04 -16.88 -3.79
CA LYS A 2 -31.71 -17.50 -3.92
C LYS A 2 -31.16 -17.50 -2.49
N ASN A 3 -30.75 -18.64 -1.96
CA ASN A 3 -30.54 -18.86 -0.53
C ASN A 3 -29.56 -20.02 -0.25
N LEU A 4 -28.84 -20.49 -1.27
CA LEU A 4 -28.12 -21.76 -1.23
C LEU A 4 -26.60 -21.53 -1.30
N ALA A 5 -25.99 -21.19 -0.16
CA ALA A 5 -24.55 -21.36 -0.01
C ALA A 5 -24.15 -22.82 -0.26
N ILE A 6 -23.05 -23.06 -0.98
CA ILE A 6 -22.50 -24.39 -1.23
C ILE A 6 -21.96 -25.00 0.07
N ALA A 7 -21.28 -24.20 0.89
CA ALA A 7 -20.72 -24.67 2.16
C ALA A 7 -20.58 -23.54 3.20
N ILE A 8 -20.90 -23.87 4.46
CA ILE A 8 -20.44 -23.10 5.63
C ILE A 8 -19.76 -24.09 6.59
N SER A 9 -18.52 -23.81 6.98
CA SER A 9 -17.71 -24.67 7.86
C SER A 9 -17.12 -23.86 9.00
N THR A 10 -17.57 -24.05 10.24
CA THR A 10 -17.05 -23.31 11.41
C THR A 10 -16.42 -24.26 12.44
N ILE A 11 -15.16 -23.99 12.80
CA ILE A 11 -14.34 -24.82 13.69
C ILE A 11 -13.87 -23.97 14.87
N LEU A 12 -14.54 -24.11 16.00
CA LEU A 12 -14.33 -23.30 17.21
C LEU A 12 -13.60 -24.11 18.29
N LEU A 13 -12.28 -23.94 18.39
CA LEU A 13 -11.41 -24.68 19.30
C LEU A 13 -10.99 -23.82 20.52
N SER A 14 -11.04 -24.43 21.71
CA SER A 14 -10.72 -23.76 22.97
C SER A 14 -9.76 -24.56 23.85
N GLY A 15 -8.74 -23.87 24.38
CA GLY A 15 -7.76 -24.43 25.33
C GLY A 15 -8.20 -24.36 26.80
N ALA A 16 -9.38 -23.78 27.08
CA ALA A 16 -9.91 -23.56 28.41
C ALA A 16 -11.45 -23.69 28.41
N VAL A 17 -12.04 -23.90 29.59
CA VAL A 17 -13.47 -24.21 29.80
C VAL A 17 -14.45 -23.21 29.16
N TYR A 18 -14.01 -21.97 28.94
CA TYR A 18 -14.71 -20.98 28.13
C TYR A 18 -13.68 -20.05 27.48
N ALA A 19 -13.30 -20.32 26.22
CA ALA A 19 -12.54 -19.34 25.45
C ALA A 19 -13.45 -18.17 25.07
N GLY A 20 -14.64 -18.47 24.51
CA GLY A 20 -15.58 -17.47 24.01
C GLY A 20 -15.19 -16.98 22.62
N ASN A 21 -15.02 -17.91 21.68
CA ASN A 21 -14.90 -17.59 20.26
C ASN A 21 -16.31 -17.40 19.69
N THR A 22 -16.48 -16.47 18.76
CA THR A 22 -17.76 -16.16 18.11
C THR A 22 -17.59 -16.05 16.61
N ALA A 23 -18.56 -16.56 15.86
CA ALA A 23 -18.61 -16.51 14.42
C ALA A 23 -20.07 -16.29 13.99
N ASP A 24 -20.37 -15.14 13.38
CA ASP A 24 -21.66 -14.84 12.76
C ASP A 24 -21.50 -14.89 11.23
N VAL A 25 -22.53 -15.42 10.55
CA VAL A 25 -22.53 -15.66 9.10
C VAL A 25 -23.95 -15.42 8.55
N GLU A 26 -24.20 -14.23 8.01
CA GLU A 26 -25.48 -13.86 7.40
C GLU A 26 -25.38 -13.93 5.86
N LEU A 27 -26.16 -14.80 5.22
CA LEU A 27 -26.20 -14.97 3.76
C LEU A 27 -27.60 -14.64 3.23
N VAL A 28 -27.74 -13.59 2.42
CA VAL A 28 -29.05 -13.00 2.04
C VAL A 28 -29.14 -12.78 0.53
N ASN A 29 -29.95 -13.58 -0.15
CA ASN A 29 -30.01 -13.60 -1.62
C ASN A 29 -28.62 -13.85 -2.24
N ALA A 30 -27.99 -14.92 -1.77
CA ALA A 30 -26.63 -15.34 -2.08
C ALA A 30 -26.64 -16.86 -2.30
N ASP A 31 -26.36 -17.31 -3.52
CA ASP A 31 -26.22 -18.72 -3.93
C ASP A 31 -24.75 -19.08 -4.18
N ASP A 32 -24.43 -20.37 -4.10
CA ASP A 32 -23.18 -21.03 -4.47
C ASP A 32 -21.87 -20.54 -3.79
N ASN A 33 -21.98 -19.54 -2.91
CA ASN A 33 -20.92 -19.07 -2.01
C ASN A 33 -20.40 -20.14 -1.04
N THR A 34 -19.11 -20.03 -0.67
CA THR A 34 -18.42 -20.86 0.34
C THR A 34 -17.89 -20.01 1.49
N VAL A 35 -18.02 -20.47 2.74
CA VAL A 35 -17.50 -19.77 3.94
C VAL A 35 -16.86 -20.76 4.93
N ASN A 36 -15.54 -20.70 5.12
CA ASN A 36 -14.84 -21.44 6.18
C ASN A 36 -14.30 -20.50 7.25
N ILE A 37 -14.51 -20.85 8.52
CA ILE A 37 -14.03 -20.09 9.69
C ILE A 37 -13.37 -21.05 10.68
N PHE A 38 -12.08 -20.86 10.93
CA PHE A 38 -11.30 -21.62 11.91
C PHE A 38 -10.80 -20.68 13.01
N GLN A 39 -11.27 -20.88 14.25
CA GLN A 39 -10.86 -20.07 15.40
C GLN A 39 -10.30 -20.99 16.50
N MET A 40 -9.04 -20.78 16.90
CA MET A 40 -8.44 -21.52 18.03
C MET A 40 -7.88 -20.57 19.09
N SER A 41 -8.40 -20.68 20.32
CA SER A 41 -8.05 -19.74 21.39
C SER A 41 -7.77 -20.38 22.75
N PRO A 42 -6.65 -20.07 23.42
CA PRO A 42 -6.33 -20.65 24.72
C PRO A 42 -7.11 -20.02 25.89
N ALA A 43 -7.47 -18.72 25.83
CA ALA A 43 -8.36 -18.06 26.81
C ALA A 43 -8.73 -16.64 26.36
N LEU A 44 -10.02 -16.26 26.37
CA LEU A 44 -10.57 -15.12 25.61
C LEU A 44 -10.44 -15.37 24.10
N GLY A 45 -11.57 -15.64 23.47
CA GLY A 45 -11.68 -16.08 22.08
C GLY A 45 -11.62 -14.96 21.06
N ASN A 46 -11.63 -15.34 19.80
CA ASN A 46 -11.64 -14.46 18.63
C ASN A 46 -13.09 -14.25 18.14
N ASP A 47 -13.34 -13.16 17.43
CA ASP A 47 -14.64 -12.85 16.81
C ASP A 47 -14.52 -12.85 15.28
N ALA A 48 -15.58 -13.26 14.59
CA ALA A 48 -15.64 -13.29 13.14
C ALA A 48 -17.07 -12.96 12.67
N ASP A 49 -17.20 -12.05 11.73
CA ASP A 49 -18.49 -11.51 11.26
C ASP A 49 -18.48 -11.50 9.73
N VAL A 50 -19.19 -12.46 9.11
CA VAL A 50 -19.30 -12.63 7.66
C VAL A 50 -20.72 -12.27 7.19
N LEU A 51 -20.84 -11.43 6.16
CA LEU A 51 -22.15 -11.11 5.58
C LEU A 51 -22.07 -10.93 4.06
N ILE A 52 -22.62 -11.92 3.35
CA ILE A 52 -22.76 -11.95 1.90
C ILE A 52 -24.21 -11.61 1.53
N LYS A 53 -24.43 -10.63 0.65
CA LYS A 53 -25.79 -10.12 0.40
C LYS A 53 -26.04 -9.64 -1.03
N ASN A 54 -27.02 -10.25 -1.69
CA ASN A 54 -27.28 -10.11 -3.12
C ASN A 54 -26.04 -10.46 -3.94
N SER A 55 -25.22 -11.40 -3.47
CA SER A 55 -23.90 -11.72 -4.04
C SER A 55 -23.74 -13.23 -4.15
N ASP A 56 -23.37 -13.73 -5.32
CA ASP A 56 -23.30 -15.16 -5.64
C ASP A 56 -21.82 -15.65 -5.75
N ASP A 57 -21.58 -16.96 -5.66
CA ASP A 57 -20.28 -17.65 -5.93
C ASP A 57 -18.99 -17.23 -5.16
N ASN A 58 -19.02 -16.30 -4.19
CA ASN A 58 -17.82 -15.87 -3.45
C ASN A 58 -17.27 -16.98 -2.51
N ASN A 59 -15.95 -17.05 -2.34
CA ASN A 59 -15.26 -17.88 -1.36
C ASN A 59 -14.70 -17.03 -0.20
N VAL A 60 -14.97 -17.42 1.05
CA VAL A 60 -14.53 -16.71 2.26
C VAL A 60 -13.78 -17.66 3.18
N ASP A 61 -12.52 -17.33 3.51
CA ASP A 61 -11.67 -18.13 4.39
C ASP A 61 -11.14 -17.27 5.57
N VAL A 62 -11.57 -17.57 6.80
CA VAL A 62 -11.16 -16.84 8.02
C VAL A 62 -10.42 -17.78 8.98
N TYR A 63 -9.17 -17.48 9.29
CA TYR A 63 -8.29 -18.27 10.14
C TYR A 63 -7.73 -17.43 11.29
N GLN A 64 -8.19 -17.65 12.52
CA GLN A 64 -7.79 -16.86 13.69
C GLN A 64 -7.20 -17.74 14.81
N MET A 65 -5.90 -17.61 15.02
CA MET A 65 -5.14 -18.28 16.06
C MET A 65 -4.80 -17.29 17.18
N GLY A 66 -5.14 -17.62 18.42
CA GLY A 66 -4.75 -16.81 19.58
C GLY A 66 -5.93 -16.22 20.34
N ARG A 67 -5.96 -14.90 20.55
CA ARG A 67 -6.84 -14.31 21.58
C ARG A 67 -7.46 -12.96 21.19
N HIS A 68 -8.78 -12.87 21.16
CA HIS A 68 -9.50 -11.62 20.89
C HIS A 68 -9.02 -10.94 19.60
N ASN A 69 -8.69 -11.73 18.57
CA ASN A 69 -8.59 -11.22 17.22
C ASN A 69 -10.02 -11.02 16.67
N ASP A 70 -10.22 -10.08 15.77
CA ASP A 70 -11.52 -9.69 15.21
C ASP A 70 -11.42 -9.66 13.67
N ALA A 71 -12.41 -10.20 12.97
CA ALA A 71 -12.39 -10.42 11.52
C ALA A 71 -13.75 -10.15 10.88
N VAL A 72 -13.84 -9.16 9.99
CA VAL A 72 -15.10 -8.77 9.34
C VAL A 72 -15.01 -8.95 7.82
N VAL A 73 -15.77 -9.90 7.25
CA VAL A 73 -15.83 -10.14 5.79
C VAL A 73 -17.19 -9.74 5.22
N ARG A 74 -17.23 -9.06 4.06
CA ARG A 74 -18.46 -8.57 3.42
C ARG A 74 -18.40 -8.62 1.89
N ALA A 75 -19.24 -9.44 1.23
CA ALA A 75 -19.52 -9.34 -0.21
C ALA A 75 -20.96 -8.83 -0.40
N ARG A 76 -21.20 -7.73 -1.12
CA ARG A 76 -22.55 -7.13 -1.14
C ARG A 76 -22.94 -6.38 -2.42
N ASN A 77 -24.17 -6.63 -2.87
CA ASN A 77 -24.92 -5.90 -3.91
C ASN A 77 -24.51 -6.25 -5.35
N ASN A 78 -24.53 -7.53 -5.68
CA ASN A 78 -23.96 -8.17 -6.88
C ASN A 78 -22.47 -7.87 -6.87
N SER A 79 -21.73 -8.69 -6.13
CA SER A 79 -20.28 -8.61 -5.92
C SER A 79 -19.88 -10.06 -5.81
N ASP A 80 -19.60 -10.66 -6.94
CA ASP A 80 -19.73 -12.10 -7.19
C ASP A 80 -18.35 -12.74 -7.42
N ASP A 81 -18.22 -14.08 -7.34
CA ASP A 81 -16.96 -14.83 -7.62
C ASP A 81 -15.69 -14.45 -6.79
N ASN A 82 -15.73 -13.52 -5.82
CA ASN A 82 -14.54 -13.07 -5.08
C ASN A 82 -13.94 -14.11 -4.10
N ASP A 83 -12.61 -14.15 -3.99
CA ASP A 83 -11.82 -14.83 -2.96
C ASP A 83 -11.47 -13.86 -1.80
N LEU A 84 -11.99 -14.10 -0.58
CA LEU A 84 -11.86 -13.17 0.55
C LEU A 84 -11.21 -13.85 1.79
N PHE A 85 -9.95 -13.54 2.07
CA PHE A 85 -9.14 -14.21 3.11
C PHE A 85 -8.76 -13.33 4.31
N ILE A 86 -8.82 -13.88 5.52
CA ILE A 86 -8.30 -13.25 6.75
C ILE A 86 -7.51 -14.28 7.59
N GLY A 87 -6.20 -14.07 7.76
CA GLY A 87 -5.31 -14.91 8.56
C GLY A 87 -4.70 -14.17 9.77
N GLN A 88 -5.17 -14.39 10.99
CA GLN A 88 -4.72 -13.65 12.18
C GLN A 88 -4.09 -14.55 13.25
N GLN A 89 -2.79 -14.43 13.48
CA GLN A 89 -2.05 -15.18 14.49
C GLN A 89 -1.54 -14.25 15.62
N GLY A 90 -2.13 -14.32 16.81
CA GLY A 90 -1.62 -13.52 17.94
C GLY A 90 -2.65 -13.09 18.97
N ARG A 91 -2.82 -11.77 19.13
CA ARG A 91 -3.77 -11.21 20.10
C ARG A 91 -4.23 -9.78 19.77
N HIS A 92 -5.53 -9.53 19.82
CA HIS A 92 -6.13 -8.21 19.57
C HIS A 92 -5.90 -7.68 18.14
N ASN A 93 -5.57 -8.53 17.17
CA ASN A 93 -5.45 -8.12 15.77
C ASN A 93 -6.86 -7.92 15.19
N GLU A 94 -7.06 -6.94 14.32
CA GLU A 94 -8.36 -6.57 13.74
C GLU A 94 -8.21 -6.53 12.21
N ALA A 95 -9.06 -7.27 11.48
CA ALA A 95 -8.98 -7.42 10.04
C ALA A 95 -10.36 -7.25 9.39
N VAL A 96 -10.41 -6.57 8.24
CA VAL A 96 -11.66 -6.21 7.57
C VAL A 96 -11.50 -6.36 6.06
N VAL A 97 -12.26 -7.24 5.42
CA VAL A 97 -12.22 -7.48 3.96
C VAL A 97 -13.61 -7.28 3.36
N LYS A 98 -13.72 -6.51 2.27
CA LYS A 98 -15.01 -6.16 1.67
C LYS A 98 -14.94 -6.07 0.14
N ALA A 99 -15.95 -6.60 -0.55
CA ALA A 99 -16.28 -6.35 -1.97
C ALA A 99 -17.73 -5.83 -2.06
N ARG A 100 -18.01 -4.77 -2.84
CA ARG A 100 -19.27 -4.02 -2.71
C ARG A 100 -19.77 -3.34 -4.00
N ARG A 101 -20.94 -3.77 -4.47
CA ARG A 101 -21.72 -3.19 -5.57
C ARG A 101 -20.89 -3.28 -6.86
N HIS A 102 -21.10 -4.34 -7.63
CA HIS A 102 -20.35 -4.75 -8.83
C HIS A 102 -18.87 -4.79 -8.51
N SER A 103 -18.46 -5.87 -7.87
CA SER A 103 -17.09 -6.01 -7.42
C SER A 103 -16.84 -7.49 -7.46
N ASP A 104 -16.50 -7.93 -8.66
CA ASP A 104 -16.56 -9.31 -9.10
C ASP A 104 -15.12 -9.81 -9.37
N ASP A 105 -14.88 -11.13 -9.26
CA ASP A 105 -13.58 -11.77 -9.51
C ASP A 105 -12.37 -11.28 -8.64
N ASN A 106 -12.58 -10.49 -7.58
CA ASN A 106 -11.47 -9.96 -6.76
C ASN A 106 -10.86 -10.99 -5.78
N ASN A 107 -9.56 -10.89 -5.51
CA ASN A 107 -8.84 -11.69 -4.50
C ASN A 107 -8.25 -10.80 -3.40
N LEU A 108 -8.86 -10.79 -2.20
CA LEU A 108 -8.61 -9.82 -1.14
C LEU A 108 -8.18 -10.52 0.17
N ALA A 109 -6.93 -10.33 0.60
CA ALA A 109 -6.30 -11.09 1.69
C ALA A 109 -5.68 -10.21 2.81
N VAL A 110 -5.96 -10.52 4.08
CA VAL A 110 -5.33 -9.84 5.24
C VAL A 110 -4.69 -10.86 6.20
N GLU A 111 -3.36 -10.94 6.19
CA GLU A 111 -2.54 -11.68 7.14
C GLU A 111 -1.97 -10.78 8.25
N GLN A 112 -1.96 -11.27 9.50
CA GLN A 112 -1.57 -10.50 10.67
C GLN A 112 -0.97 -11.38 11.77
N GLN A 113 0.35 -11.28 11.96
CA GLN A 113 1.10 -11.95 13.01
C GLN A 113 1.43 -10.97 14.18
N GLY A 114 1.44 -11.48 15.41
CA GLY A 114 1.87 -10.69 16.58
C GLY A 114 0.73 -10.10 17.42
N ARG A 115 0.53 -8.77 17.43
CA ARG A 115 -0.38 -8.14 18.42
C ARG A 115 -0.89 -6.72 18.12
N ARG A 116 -2.21 -6.55 18.04
CA ARG A 116 -2.93 -5.27 17.85
C ARG A 116 -2.78 -4.65 16.47
N ASN A 117 -2.41 -5.43 15.47
CA ASN A 117 -2.29 -4.92 14.12
C ASN A 117 -3.72 -4.72 13.55
N PHE A 118 -3.92 -3.68 12.75
CA PHE A 118 -5.18 -3.39 12.07
C PHE A 118 -4.99 -3.46 10.56
N GLY A 119 -5.87 -4.14 9.82
CA GLY A 119 -5.78 -4.28 8.36
C GLY A 119 -7.15 -4.21 7.71
N LYS A 120 -7.36 -3.27 6.78
CA LYS A 120 -8.60 -3.15 6.00
C LYS A 120 -8.32 -3.29 4.50
N ILE A 121 -9.10 -4.11 3.81
CA ILE A 121 -9.25 -4.10 2.35
C ILE A 121 -10.73 -3.84 2.01
N GLU A 122 -11.01 -2.94 1.08
CA GLU A 122 -12.36 -2.67 0.58
C GLU A 122 -12.33 -2.34 -0.91
N ALA A 123 -13.05 -3.13 -1.71
CA ALA A 123 -13.34 -2.91 -3.12
C ALA A 123 -14.80 -2.46 -3.29
N TYR A 124 -15.05 -1.53 -4.21
CA TYR A 124 -16.37 -0.95 -4.47
C TYR A 124 -16.54 -0.53 -5.95
N ASP A 125 -17.58 -1.01 -6.65
CA ASP A 125 -17.79 -0.80 -8.11
C ASP A 125 -16.48 -1.08 -8.91
N SER A 126 -15.71 -2.11 -8.50
CA SER A 126 -14.32 -2.43 -8.86
C SER A 126 -14.12 -3.96 -9.03
N ASP A 127 -13.79 -4.41 -10.24
CA ASP A 127 -13.70 -5.83 -10.64
C ASP A 127 -12.24 -6.29 -10.89
N ASP A 128 -11.97 -7.60 -10.95
CA ASP A 128 -10.66 -8.19 -11.37
C ASP A 128 -9.41 -7.78 -10.52
N ASN A 129 -9.56 -7.28 -9.28
CA ASN A 129 -8.41 -6.81 -8.46
C ASN A 129 -7.81 -7.88 -7.54
N MET A 130 -6.50 -7.77 -7.25
CA MET A 130 -5.84 -8.52 -6.18
C MET A 130 -5.23 -7.59 -5.14
N ALA A 131 -5.49 -7.86 -3.85
CA ALA A 131 -5.01 -7.05 -2.74
C ALA A 131 -4.58 -7.90 -1.53
N LEU A 132 -3.41 -7.58 -0.94
CA LEU A 132 -2.80 -8.27 0.19
C LEU A 132 -2.30 -7.28 1.24
N ILE A 133 -2.61 -7.54 2.50
CA ILE A 133 -1.95 -6.93 3.67
C ILE A 133 -1.29 -8.07 4.47
N ASP A 134 0.02 -8.00 4.75
CA ASP A 134 0.69 -8.82 5.78
C ASP A 134 1.34 -7.92 6.84
N GLN A 135 1.23 -8.29 8.11
CA GLN A 135 1.68 -7.50 9.24
C GLN A 135 2.24 -8.38 10.36
N ASP A 136 3.56 -8.47 10.56
CA ASP A 136 4.14 -9.06 11.77
C ASP A 136 4.49 -7.99 12.83
N GLY A 137 4.59 -8.40 14.09
CA GLY A 137 5.08 -7.57 15.17
C GLY A 137 3.96 -7.00 16.03
N ARG A 138 3.72 -5.69 15.99
CA ARG A 138 2.84 -5.05 16.98
C ARG A 138 2.26 -3.68 16.63
N HIS A 139 0.94 -3.66 16.47
CA HIS A 139 0.14 -2.43 16.34
C HIS A 139 0.60 -1.62 15.14
N ASN A 140 0.87 -2.33 14.04
CA ASN A 140 1.01 -1.76 12.71
C ASN A 140 -0.42 -1.69 12.14
N ASP A 141 -0.75 -0.60 11.48
CA ASP A 141 -2.10 -0.32 11.02
C ASP A 141 -2.03 -0.15 9.48
N ALA A 142 -2.99 -0.69 8.71
CA ALA A 142 -2.90 -0.79 7.25
C ALA A 142 -4.26 -0.75 6.52
N LEU A 143 -4.26 -0.23 5.29
CA LEU A 143 -5.45 -0.01 4.48
C LEU A 143 -5.20 -0.21 2.97
N ILE A 144 -6.08 -0.94 2.28
CA ILE A 144 -6.28 -0.86 0.83
C ILE A 144 -7.76 -0.46 0.59
N ASP A 145 -7.99 0.61 -0.16
CA ASP A 145 -9.33 1.08 -0.61
C ASP A 145 -9.32 1.17 -2.14
N MET A 146 -10.33 0.59 -2.80
CA MET A 146 -10.49 0.57 -4.25
C MET A 146 -11.94 0.95 -4.59
N ASP A 147 -12.13 2.08 -5.27
CA ASP A 147 -13.42 2.66 -5.68
C ASP A 147 -13.37 2.88 -7.21
N TYR A 148 -14.31 2.33 -7.98
CA TYR A 148 -14.34 2.42 -9.46
C TYR A 148 -13.01 2.05 -10.16
N SER A 149 -12.31 1.00 -9.72
CA SER A 149 -10.93 0.72 -10.13
C SER A 149 -10.77 -0.76 -10.53
N ASP A 150 -10.71 -1.04 -11.84
CA ASP A 150 -10.77 -2.41 -12.36
C ASP A 150 -9.37 -3.00 -12.68
N GLY A 151 -9.19 -4.32 -12.52
CA GLY A 151 -8.04 -5.06 -13.06
C GLY A 151 -6.68 -4.83 -12.38
N ASN A 152 -6.66 -4.33 -11.13
CA ASN A 152 -5.42 -4.01 -10.41
C ASN A 152 -4.81 -5.27 -9.79
N MET A 153 -3.95 -5.95 -10.54
CA MET A 153 -3.51 -7.32 -10.27
C MET A 153 -2.48 -7.52 -9.14
N VAL A 154 -1.90 -6.45 -8.58
CA VAL A 154 -1.06 -6.51 -7.36
C VAL A 154 -1.22 -5.23 -6.55
N ASN A 155 -1.84 -5.32 -5.37
CA ASN A 155 -1.85 -4.26 -4.36
C ASN A 155 -1.38 -4.85 -3.03
N THR A 156 -0.20 -4.50 -2.54
CA THR A 156 0.43 -5.21 -1.41
C THR A 156 0.93 -4.26 -0.33
N ILE A 157 0.65 -4.56 0.94
CA ILE A 157 1.21 -3.87 2.10
C ILE A 157 1.87 -4.91 3.02
N GLU A 158 3.18 -4.84 3.22
CA GLU A 158 3.94 -5.67 4.16
C GLU A 158 4.48 -4.80 5.31
N GLN A 159 4.26 -5.17 6.57
CA GLN A 159 4.73 -4.41 7.74
C GLN A 159 5.32 -5.32 8.83
N ASP A 160 6.65 -5.33 9.02
CA ASP A 160 7.28 -5.94 10.21
C ASP A 160 7.54 -4.88 11.29
N GLY A 161 7.47 -5.28 12.54
CA GLY A 161 8.03 -4.55 13.67
C GLY A 161 6.98 -3.91 14.57
N ARG A 162 6.79 -2.58 14.51
CA ARG A 162 5.92 -1.88 15.47
C ARG A 162 5.48 -0.46 15.08
N ARG A 163 4.16 -0.30 14.91
CA ARG A 163 3.46 0.98 14.68
C ARG A 163 3.76 1.64 13.37
N ASN A 164 4.04 0.83 12.36
CA ASN A 164 4.10 1.34 11.01
C ASN A 164 2.64 1.53 10.55
N ASP A 165 2.36 2.57 9.76
CA ASP A 165 1.05 2.91 9.22
C ASP A 165 1.14 2.91 7.69
N ALA A 166 0.14 2.39 6.97
CA ALA A 166 0.24 2.20 5.52
C ALA A 166 -1.11 2.25 4.79
N ALA A 167 -1.18 2.89 3.63
CA ALA A 167 -2.39 2.95 2.82
C ALA A 167 -2.15 2.83 1.31
N ILE A 168 -2.92 2.02 0.60
CA ILE A 168 -3.07 2.06 -0.86
C ILE A 168 -4.49 2.52 -1.19
N TYR A 169 -4.63 3.53 -2.05
CA TYR A 169 -5.91 4.06 -2.53
C TYR A 169 -5.99 4.00 -4.05
N LEU A 170 -7.06 3.42 -4.58
CA LEU A 170 -7.42 3.46 -6.00
C LEU A 170 -8.82 4.09 -6.14
N ASP A 171 -8.94 5.13 -6.95
CA ASP A 171 -10.19 5.87 -7.23
C ASP A 171 -10.26 6.16 -8.73
N GLY A 172 -11.10 5.43 -9.48
CA GLY A 172 -11.17 5.56 -10.95
C GLY A 172 -9.95 5.03 -11.70
N ALA A 173 -9.26 4.02 -11.14
CA ALA A 173 -7.89 3.65 -11.51
C ALA A 173 -7.79 2.21 -12.04
N ASP A 174 -7.65 2.06 -13.36
CA ASP A 174 -7.79 0.75 -14.04
C ASP A 174 -6.46 0.13 -14.51
N ASP A 175 -6.41 -1.19 -14.70
CA ASP A 175 -5.28 -1.94 -15.29
C ASP A 175 -3.90 -1.72 -14.61
N ASN A 176 -3.81 -1.28 -13.34
CA ASN A 176 -2.52 -0.94 -12.74
C ASN A 176 -1.78 -2.20 -12.27
N ALA A 177 -0.53 -2.37 -12.72
CA ALA A 177 0.13 -3.67 -12.64
C ALA A 177 0.76 -3.99 -11.27
N SER A 178 1.24 -2.99 -10.53
CA SER A 178 1.71 -3.17 -9.15
C SER A 178 1.69 -1.91 -8.28
N ASN A 179 1.06 -2.00 -7.11
CA ASN A 179 1.16 -1.05 -6.00
C ASN A 179 1.70 -1.79 -4.78
N THR A 180 2.79 -1.33 -4.15
CA THR A 180 3.45 -2.10 -3.07
C THR A 180 4.02 -1.21 -1.98
N ILE A 181 3.66 -1.44 -0.72
CA ILE A 181 4.26 -0.81 0.46
C ILE A 181 4.96 -1.91 1.27
N VAL A 182 6.20 -1.67 1.68
CA VAL A 182 6.95 -2.52 2.62
C VAL A 182 7.47 -1.65 3.75
N GLN A 183 7.39 -2.10 5.00
CA GLN A 183 7.88 -1.35 6.16
C GLN A 183 8.50 -2.27 7.25
N ASP A 184 9.82 -2.39 7.37
CA ASP A 184 10.46 -2.94 8.58
C ASP A 184 10.67 -1.84 9.64
N GLY A 185 10.27 -2.14 10.88
CA GLY A 185 10.96 -1.58 12.03
C GLY A 185 10.02 -0.91 13.01
N ARG A 186 9.95 0.42 13.01
CA ARG A 186 9.19 1.11 14.07
C ARG A 186 8.80 2.58 13.83
N ARG A 187 7.54 2.75 13.42
CA ARG A 187 6.79 4.01 13.19
C ARG A 187 6.96 4.63 11.81
N ASN A 188 7.15 3.80 10.81
CA ASN A 188 7.25 4.27 9.44
C ASN A 188 5.80 4.50 8.94
N ASP A 189 5.57 5.45 8.04
CA ASP A 189 4.24 5.88 7.58
C ASP A 189 4.26 5.94 6.05
N ALA A 190 3.29 5.35 5.35
CA ALA A 190 3.39 5.12 3.91
C ALA A 190 2.04 5.23 3.18
N THR A 191 1.98 5.92 2.04
CA THR A 191 0.74 5.99 1.24
C THR A 191 1.00 5.87 -0.26
N ILE A 192 0.31 5.00 -0.98
CA ILE A 192 0.23 5.03 -2.45
C ILE A 192 -1.20 5.42 -2.83
N GLY A 193 -1.37 6.38 -3.74
CA GLY A 193 -2.67 6.76 -4.28
C GLY A 193 -2.67 6.81 -5.81
N ILE A 194 -3.70 6.25 -6.45
CA ILE A 194 -4.01 6.46 -7.87
C ILE A 194 -5.42 7.03 -7.95
N TYR A 195 -5.52 8.26 -8.46
CA TYR A 195 -6.75 9.05 -8.55
C TYR A 195 -7.04 9.35 -10.01
N GLY A 196 -7.66 8.40 -10.69
CA GLY A 196 -7.80 8.38 -12.14
C GLY A 196 -6.54 7.89 -12.85
N GLY A 197 -6.71 7.46 -14.09
CA GLY A 197 -5.64 6.95 -14.95
C GLY A 197 -5.73 5.44 -15.10
N SER A 198 -5.00 4.88 -16.05
CA SER A 198 -4.98 3.43 -16.21
C SER A 198 -3.66 2.94 -16.80
N ASN A 199 -3.38 1.65 -16.65
CA ASN A 199 -2.15 1.03 -17.16
C ASN A 199 -0.90 1.75 -16.58
N ASN A 200 -0.89 2.03 -15.27
CA ASN A 200 0.31 2.43 -14.55
C ASN A 200 1.12 1.17 -14.18
N ASP A 201 2.44 1.22 -14.32
CA ASP A 201 3.28 0.01 -14.26
C ASP A 201 3.57 -0.43 -12.81
N SER A 202 4.36 0.35 -12.06
CA SER A 202 4.78 -0.03 -10.70
C SER A 202 4.95 1.18 -9.81
N LEU A 203 4.18 1.24 -8.73
CA LEU A 203 4.34 2.21 -7.64
C LEU A 203 4.77 1.45 -6.38
N ALA A 204 5.90 1.79 -5.77
CA ALA A 204 6.37 1.06 -4.59
C ALA A 204 7.03 1.92 -3.51
N ILE A 205 6.65 1.73 -2.25
CA ILE A 205 7.29 2.31 -1.05
C ILE A 205 7.98 1.21 -0.24
N VAL A 206 9.18 1.44 0.28
CA VAL A 206 9.94 0.41 1.01
C VAL A 206 10.74 1.04 2.15
N GLN A 207 10.23 1.04 3.39
CA GLN A 207 10.80 1.76 4.55
C GLN A 207 11.37 0.83 5.63
N ASP A 208 12.68 0.78 5.80
CA ASP A 208 13.32 0.01 6.88
C ASP A 208 13.83 0.95 8.01
N GLY A 209 13.66 0.57 9.28
CA GLY A 209 14.16 1.35 10.40
C GLY A 209 13.09 2.08 11.23
N ARG A 210 13.00 3.44 11.17
CA ARG A 210 12.22 4.20 12.17
C ARG A 210 11.76 5.62 11.79
N ARG A 211 10.44 5.82 11.63
CA ARG A 211 9.83 7.17 11.45
C ARG A 211 10.22 7.78 10.12
N ASN A 212 10.16 6.92 9.14
CA ASN A 212 10.36 7.21 7.75
C ASN A 212 8.93 7.43 7.25
N ASP A 213 8.64 8.54 6.58
CA ASP A 213 7.29 8.97 6.20
C ASP A 213 7.27 9.10 4.67
N SER A 214 6.39 8.41 3.95
CA SER A 214 6.49 8.24 2.48
C SER A 214 5.14 8.29 1.79
N THR A 215 5.10 8.81 0.56
CA THR A 215 3.86 8.87 -0.24
C THR A 215 4.15 8.63 -1.72
N ILE A 216 3.21 8.13 -2.53
CA ILE A 216 3.22 8.14 -3.99
C ILE A 216 1.81 8.55 -4.43
N SER A 217 1.64 9.36 -5.47
CA SER A 217 0.32 9.88 -5.87
C SER A 217 0.17 10.12 -7.37
N VAL A 218 -0.40 9.16 -8.10
CA VAL A 218 -0.81 9.30 -9.50
C VAL A 218 -2.16 10.05 -9.59
N TYR A 219 -2.27 11.01 -10.49
CA TYR A 219 -3.50 11.74 -10.80
C TYR A 219 -3.78 11.73 -12.30
N GLY A 220 -4.35 10.64 -12.80
CA GLY A 220 -4.56 10.42 -14.24
C GLY A 220 -3.30 9.96 -14.96
N GLY A 221 -3.49 9.50 -16.20
CA GLY A 221 -2.40 9.13 -17.08
C GLY A 221 -2.28 7.64 -17.39
N SER A 222 -1.13 7.23 -17.92
CA SER A 222 -0.75 5.83 -18.19
C SER A 222 0.76 5.70 -18.40
N GLY A 223 1.41 4.70 -17.81
CA GLY A 223 2.88 4.51 -17.83
C GLY A 223 3.62 5.04 -16.58
N ASN A 224 2.88 5.59 -15.61
CA ASN A 224 3.42 6.11 -14.35
C ASN A 224 4.16 5.01 -13.54
N THR A 225 5.39 5.26 -13.05
CA THR A 225 6.29 4.24 -12.41
C THR A 225 7.21 4.80 -11.29
N ALA A 226 6.86 4.64 -10.01
CA ALA A 226 7.55 5.25 -8.83
C ALA A 226 8.07 4.27 -7.76
N LEU A 227 9.00 4.70 -6.88
CA LEU A 227 9.80 3.81 -6.01
C LEU A 227 10.33 4.42 -4.67
N THR A 228 9.50 4.97 -3.78
CA THR A 228 9.95 5.62 -2.53
C THR A 228 10.03 4.73 -1.26
N ASP A 229 11.17 4.05 -1.04
CA ASP A 229 12.11 4.44 0.06
C ASP A 229 11.77 4.38 1.59
N ILE A 230 12.68 4.23 2.60
CA ILE A 230 13.92 3.41 2.76
C ILE A 230 14.38 3.21 4.22
N ASP A 231 15.67 2.84 4.40
CA ASP A 231 16.42 2.14 5.45
C ASP A 231 17.04 3.09 6.49
N GLY A 232 16.24 4.04 6.97
CA GLY A 232 16.65 5.16 7.77
C GLY A 232 16.07 5.29 9.18
N HIS A 233 16.39 6.40 9.84
CA HIS A 233 15.70 6.87 11.05
C HIS A 233 15.28 8.35 10.91
N ASP A 234 14.00 8.67 11.09
CA ASP A 234 13.46 10.03 10.98
C ASP A 234 13.62 10.62 9.55
N ASN A 235 12.88 10.08 8.55
CA ASN A 235 12.98 10.32 7.08
C ASN A 235 11.67 10.89 6.53
N GLU A 236 11.65 11.63 5.41
CA GLU A 236 10.41 12.17 4.82
C GLU A 236 10.41 12.21 3.27
N THR A 237 9.39 11.60 2.65
CA THR A 237 9.34 11.20 1.23
C THR A 237 7.98 11.36 0.54
N TYR A 238 7.99 11.56 -0.77
CA TYR A 238 6.80 11.81 -1.59
C TYR A 238 6.80 10.98 -2.89
N THR A 239 5.94 11.28 -3.87
CA THR A 239 6.03 11.13 -5.35
C THR A 239 4.69 11.59 -5.90
N ALA A 240 4.64 12.25 -7.07
CA ALA A 240 3.37 12.46 -7.75
C ALA A 240 3.45 12.58 -9.28
N PHE A 241 2.29 12.37 -9.91
CA PHE A 241 2.08 12.39 -11.36
C PHE A 241 0.75 13.07 -11.65
N TYR A 242 0.61 13.87 -12.72
CA TYR A 242 -0.55 14.73 -12.98
C TYR A 242 -0.99 14.83 -14.45
N GLY A 243 -1.61 13.79 -15.00
CA GLY A 243 -2.39 13.88 -16.25
C GLY A 243 -1.63 13.70 -17.58
N GLY A 244 -0.52 12.96 -17.60
CA GLY A 244 0.19 12.52 -18.82
C GLY A 244 -0.10 11.09 -19.27
N ALA A 245 -0.22 10.83 -20.58
CA ALA A 245 -0.53 9.50 -21.14
C ALA A 245 0.38 9.11 -22.32
N SER A 246 1.66 9.39 -22.18
CA SER A 246 2.79 8.84 -22.94
C SER A 246 4.08 8.78 -22.10
N ASP A 247 3.93 8.82 -20.78
CA ASP A 247 4.78 9.61 -19.86
C ASP A 247 5.06 8.81 -18.55
N ASN A 248 6.14 9.13 -17.83
CA ASN A 248 6.75 8.27 -16.77
C ASN A 248 6.47 8.78 -15.34
N ASP A 249 7.17 8.25 -14.30
CA ASP A 249 7.87 9.05 -13.23
C ASP A 249 8.16 8.43 -11.86
N THR A 250 9.28 8.80 -11.23
CA THR A 250 9.77 8.18 -9.98
C THR A 250 10.33 9.15 -8.95
N GLU A 251 10.47 8.66 -7.71
CA GLU A 251 11.10 9.32 -6.57
C GLU A 251 11.61 8.25 -5.57
N ILE A 252 12.78 8.43 -4.90
CA ILE A 252 13.51 7.41 -4.08
C ILE A 252 14.49 8.01 -3.02
N LEU A 253 14.06 8.27 -1.80
CA LEU A 253 14.72 9.10 -0.77
C LEU A 253 15.87 8.63 0.18
N LEU A 254 16.75 7.79 -0.33
CA LEU A 254 17.80 6.99 0.33
C LEU A 254 18.30 7.41 1.75
N GLU A 255 18.50 6.39 2.61
CA GLU A 255 19.00 6.44 4.00
C GLU A 255 19.70 5.09 4.34
N ASN A 256 20.88 5.07 5.00
CA ASN A 256 21.25 4.16 6.15
C ASN A 256 22.60 4.55 6.86
N GLY A 257 23.16 5.74 6.63
CA GLY A 257 24.02 6.40 7.62
C GLY A 257 23.24 7.09 8.75
N ALA A 258 21.95 6.78 8.91
CA ALA A 258 20.97 7.75 8.46
C ALA A 258 19.86 8.10 9.44
N LEU A 259 19.59 9.39 9.37
CA LEU A 259 19.10 10.28 10.39
C LEU A 259 18.75 11.54 9.60
N GLU A 260 17.48 11.93 9.51
CA GLU A 260 17.09 13.27 9.02
C GLU A 260 17.28 13.48 7.48
N ASN A 261 16.94 12.49 6.61
CA ASN A 261 16.92 12.62 5.13
C ASN A 261 15.57 13.14 4.58
N THR A 262 15.47 13.62 3.32
CA THR A 262 14.24 14.32 2.80
C THR A 262 14.16 14.50 1.27
N VAL A 263 12.96 14.67 0.66
CA VAL A 263 12.53 15.20 -0.70
C VAL A 263 12.97 14.58 -2.07
N TYR A 264 12.08 13.86 -2.78
CA TYR A 264 12.19 13.52 -4.21
C TYR A 264 10.94 13.98 -5.05
N ALA A 265 10.16 15.01 -4.63
CA ALA A 265 8.79 15.41 -5.08
C ALA A 265 8.44 15.87 -6.55
N VAL A 266 7.41 15.29 -7.18
CA VAL A 266 7.29 15.11 -8.66
C VAL A 266 5.95 15.57 -9.35
N VAL A 267 5.91 15.88 -10.67
CA VAL A 267 4.71 16.28 -11.49
C VAL A 267 4.74 15.90 -13.01
N VAL A 268 3.69 15.22 -13.55
CA VAL A 268 3.60 14.71 -14.99
C VAL A 268 2.18 14.67 -15.60
N GLY A 269 1.71 15.50 -16.53
CA GLY A 269 2.35 16.01 -17.73
C GLY A 269 2.39 14.97 -18.88
N GLY A 270 1.75 15.10 -20.06
CA GLY A 270 1.12 16.28 -20.67
C GLY A 270 1.81 16.69 -21.99
N ASN A 271 2.75 17.63 -21.91
CA ASN A 271 4.15 17.31 -22.27
C ASN A 271 4.83 17.07 -20.89
N ASP A 272 6.12 17.32 -20.61
CA ASP A 272 6.56 17.29 -19.19
C ASP A 272 6.47 15.89 -18.42
N ASN A 273 7.41 14.92 -18.58
CA ASN A 273 7.78 13.98 -17.45
C ASN A 273 8.34 14.81 -16.27
N GLU A 274 8.60 14.30 -15.05
CA GLU A 274 9.45 14.81 -13.92
C GLU A 274 10.37 13.70 -13.34
N VAL A 275 11.07 13.99 -12.24
CA VAL A 275 11.66 13.18 -11.15
C VAL A 275 12.06 14.29 -10.13
N ASP A 276 12.05 14.16 -8.79
CA ASP A 276 12.90 15.03 -7.90
C ASP A 276 14.19 14.32 -7.46
N VAL A 277 14.66 14.25 -6.18
CA VAL A 277 15.57 13.23 -5.40
C VAL A 277 16.59 14.17 -4.61
N LEU A 278 16.63 14.03 -3.25
CA LEU A 278 17.56 14.37 -2.15
C LEU A 278 17.77 13.10 -1.22
N ILE A 279 18.58 13.20 -0.18
CA ILE A 279 18.97 12.27 0.94
C ILE A 279 19.57 13.27 1.97
N ASP A 280 19.55 13.17 3.31
CA ASP A 280 20.24 14.09 4.27
C ASP A 280 20.68 13.54 5.66
N ALA A 281 21.77 14.02 6.29
CA ALA A 281 22.23 13.75 7.69
C ALA A 281 22.50 12.28 8.11
N SER A 282 22.20 11.33 7.23
CA SER A 282 23.14 10.35 6.68
C SER A 282 24.63 10.73 6.71
N HIS A 283 25.51 9.77 6.42
CA HIS A 283 26.71 10.07 5.61
C HIS A 283 26.32 9.83 4.15
N ASP A 284 26.84 10.67 3.22
CA ASP A 284 26.30 10.85 1.88
C ASP A 284 24.87 11.46 1.91
N ASN A 285 24.66 12.67 1.36
CA ASN A 285 23.38 13.03 0.74
C ASN A 285 23.41 12.53 -0.76
N PHE A 286 22.36 12.63 -1.59
CA PHE A 286 22.34 12.37 -3.06
C PHE A 286 21.06 12.87 -3.73
N ALA A 287 21.11 13.30 -5.02
CA ALA A 287 20.04 14.10 -5.60
C ALA A 287 20.05 14.18 -7.17
N MET A 288 18.88 14.07 -7.85
CA MET A 288 18.76 13.70 -9.28
C MET A 288 17.35 13.88 -9.93
N VAL A 289 16.72 15.05 -9.78
CA VAL A 289 15.46 15.56 -10.42
C VAL A 289 15.59 15.52 -11.96
N ASN A 290 14.50 15.33 -12.73
CA ASN A 290 14.50 15.20 -14.22
C ASN A 290 13.10 15.29 -14.92
N GLN A 291 12.50 16.47 -15.16
CA GLN A 291 11.27 16.67 -15.99
C GLN A 291 11.59 16.77 -17.50
N TRP A 292 10.82 16.11 -18.39
CA TRP A 292 11.15 15.80 -19.80
C TRP A 292 9.92 15.75 -20.75
N GLY A 293 9.73 16.74 -21.63
CA GLY A 293 8.84 16.64 -22.80
C GLY A 293 9.17 17.67 -23.90
N SER A 294 8.29 18.65 -24.08
CA SER A 294 8.72 20.04 -23.91
C SER A 294 8.37 20.45 -22.49
N ASP A 295 9.04 21.47 -21.94
CA ASP A 295 8.81 22.05 -20.61
C ASP A 295 9.02 21.06 -19.45
N SER A 296 9.93 21.45 -18.54
CA SER A 296 10.73 20.52 -17.74
C SER A 296 11.48 21.25 -16.61
N ASP A 297 12.09 20.55 -15.65
CA ASP A 297 12.00 20.70 -14.16
C ASP A 297 12.93 19.70 -13.42
N ALA A 298 14.12 20.07 -12.95
CA ALA A 298 15.12 19.17 -12.42
C ALA A 298 15.98 19.79 -11.27
N THR A 299 15.39 20.50 -10.30
CA THR A 299 16.07 21.31 -9.25
C THR A 299 16.52 20.61 -7.93
N ILE A 300 17.84 20.47 -7.69
CA ILE A 300 18.47 19.37 -6.91
C ILE A 300 19.37 19.80 -5.70
N SER A 301 19.45 18.99 -4.61
CA SER A 301 19.93 19.40 -3.25
C SER A 301 20.74 18.38 -2.41
N LEU A 302 21.74 18.80 -1.59
CA LEU A 302 22.49 17.95 -0.63
C LEU A 302 23.20 18.74 0.55
N VAL A 303 23.18 18.29 1.82
CA VAL A 303 23.57 18.93 3.12
C VAL A 303 24.45 18.14 4.18
N ASN A 304 23.94 17.63 5.33
CA ASN A 304 24.57 17.56 6.69
C ASN A 304 25.62 16.46 7.07
N ASP A 305 26.94 16.63 6.81
CA ASP A 305 28.06 15.73 7.23
C ASP A 305 27.89 14.21 7.00
N SER A 306 26.84 13.81 6.31
CA SER A 306 26.87 13.74 4.86
C SER A 306 27.95 14.60 4.25
N ASN A 307 29.16 14.09 4.37
CA ASN A 307 30.22 14.25 3.40
C ASN A 307 29.83 13.56 2.08
N SER A 308 30.66 13.70 1.03
CA SER A 308 30.48 13.16 -0.33
C SER A 308 29.44 13.82 -1.24
N ASN A 309 28.95 15.03 -0.94
CA ASN A 309 27.71 15.50 -1.57
C ASN A 309 27.76 15.73 -3.10
N PHE A 310 27.28 14.75 -3.89
CA PHE A 310 27.17 14.82 -5.34
C PHE A 310 25.77 15.12 -5.87
N ILE A 311 25.66 16.22 -6.63
CA ILE A 311 24.44 16.71 -7.30
C ILE A 311 24.55 16.63 -8.83
N MET A 312 23.46 16.20 -9.45
CA MET A 312 23.19 16.19 -10.91
C MET A 312 22.00 17.12 -11.28
N VAL A 313 21.58 17.18 -12.57
CA VAL A 313 20.31 17.72 -13.16
C VAL A 313 20.20 17.43 -14.66
N ASN A 314 19.03 17.02 -15.20
CA ASN A 314 18.82 16.95 -16.66
C ASN A 314 17.35 17.11 -17.09
N GLN A 315 17.09 17.88 -18.16
CA GLN A 315 15.76 18.26 -18.69
C GLN A 315 15.81 18.23 -20.26
N THR A 316 14.70 18.27 -21.05
CA THR A 316 14.70 18.07 -22.54
C THR A 316 14.79 19.30 -23.49
N ASN A 317 13.71 19.86 -24.04
CA ASN A 317 13.70 20.93 -25.05
C ASN A 317 12.81 22.13 -24.62
N ASN A 318 13.46 23.27 -24.27
CA ASN A 318 12.97 24.46 -23.52
C ASN A 318 13.32 24.46 -22.01
N ASP A 319 14.34 23.70 -21.66
CA ASP A 319 14.24 22.86 -20.46
C ASP A 319 15.46 23.10 -19.56
N SER A 320 15.19 23.42 -18.28
CA SER A 320 16.08 24.11 -17.31
C SER A 320 17.11 23.20 -16.58
N ALA A 321 17.72 23.66 -15.46
CA ALA A 321 18.55 22.86 -14.51
C ALA A 321 19.06 23.63 -13.26
N THR A 322 19.01 23.04 -12.04
CA THR A 322 19.40 23.69 -10.76
C THR A 322 20.06 22.77 -9.70
N VAL A 323 21.10 23.21 -8.98
CA VAL A 323 22.03 22.35 -8.18
C VAL A 323 22.58 22.99 -6.90
N MET A 324 22.49 22.34 -5.73
CA MET A 324 22.78 22.94 -4.40
C MET A 324 23.50 22.06 -3.33
N ALA A 325 24.84 21.88 -3.38
CA ALA A 325 25.58 20.96 -2.48
C ALA A 325 26.36 21.69 -1.38
N ASP A 326 25.99 21.50 -0.11
CA ASP A 326 26.44 22.27 1.07
C ASP A 326 26.80 21.40 2.29
N ASN A 327 27.53 21.96 3.27
CA ASN A 327 28.02 21.51 4.61
C ASN A 327 28.59 20.09 4.84
N SER A 328 28.38 19.17 3.92
CA SER A 328 29.38 18.23 3.44
C SER A 328 30.82 18.74 3.34
N SER A 329 31.70 17.76 3.19
CA SER A 329 32.91 17.89 2.38
C SER A 329 32.95 16.83 1.27
N GLY A 330 33.44 17.18 0.07
CA GLY A 330 33.62 16.22 -1.05
C GLY A 330 32.76 16.46 -2.31
N ASN A 331 32.23 17.67 -2.48
CA ASN A 331 31.02 17.90 -3.26
C ASN A 331 31.20 17.89 -4.79
N GLY A 332 30.16 17.48 -5.52
CA GLY A 332 30.01 17.64 -6.97
C GLY A 332 28.65 18.24 -7.33
N VAL A 333 28.55 18.93 -8.47
CA VAL A 333 27.52 19.93 -8.78
C VAL A 333 27.36 20.01 -10.31
N PHE A 334 26.29 19.48 -10.91
CA PHE A 334 26.12 19.37 -12.38
C PHE A 334 24.73 19.70 -12.93
N ILE A 335 24.63 20.76 -13.75
CA ILE A 335 23.42 21.34 -14.38
C ILE A 335 23.38 21.00 -15.88
N THR A 336 22.28 20.48 -16.44
CA THR A 336 22.15 20.17 -17.88
C THR A 336 20.79 20.54 -18.50
N GLN A 337 20.81 21.40 -19.54
CA GLN A 337 19.66 22.00 -20.25
C GLN A 337 19.73 21.74 -21.77
N PHE A 338 18.62 21.73 -22.52
CA PHE A 338 18.65 21.88 -23.99
C PHE A 338 17.52 22.76 -24.61
#